data_AF-A0AAV9UCW5-F1
#
_entry.id   AF-A0AAV9UCW5-F1
#
_cell.length_a   1.000
_cell.length_b   1.000
_cell.length_c   1.000
_cell.angle_alpha   90.00
_cell.angle_beta   90.00
_cell.angle_gamma   90.00
#
_symmetry.space_group_name_H-M   'P 1'
#
loop_
_entity.id
_entity.type
_entity.pdbx_description
1 polymer ?
#
loop_
_entity_poly.entity_id
_entity_poly.type
_entity_poly.pdbx_seq_one_letter_code
_entity_poly.pdbx_strand_id
1 'polypeptide(L)'
;MAQELERLLADDTKPYGAAGSLSVIPKFLSVLVRLSSEFLEDAESHLQLLTDEILSNTPEKPTVEFQMNVTKTIHKLLTLWAEVRRRTTVVLNLMKRLLSSRFVKTNFSHPDNRIDGFLEGSFQELQLELQDHLGKIDILVEKTKALNSLVFNLANLYNSHAAIEEAKAANTAATSVHRITSLSFVYLPITLAATIYGVNLSPNTGDEGQNGIWVFIVVSIGLLLVTLPVLCVWIWNSWTIEWCMNLAKREKTVANRDQVKKHAVRESEL
;
A
#
# COMPACT_ATOMS: atom_id res chain seq x y z
N MET A 1 -24.51 21.73 23.09
CA MET A 1 -23.22 21.85 23.81
C MET A 1 -22.91 23.28 24.26
N ALA A 2 -22.88 24.29 23.37
CA ALA A 2 -22.71 25.69 23.77
C ALA A 2 -23.74 26.14 24.82
N GLN A 3 -25.01 25.76 24.65
CA GLN A 3 -26.09 26.03 25.61
C GLN A 3 -25.92 25.33 26.98
N GLU A 4 -25.24 24.18 27.02
CA GLU A 4 -24.98 23.45 28.27
C GLU A 4 -23.91 24.17 29.09
N LEU A 5 -22.87 24.64 28.39
CA LEU A 5 -21.77 25.44 28.94
C LEU A 5 -22.30 26.79 29.44
N GLU A 6 -23.21 27.40 28.68
CA GLU A 6 -23.89 28.65 29.04
C GLU A 6 -24.81 28.47 30.25
N ARG A 7 -25.52 27.33 30.36
CA ARG A 7 -26.30 26.99 31.56
C ARG A 7 -25.43 26.79 32.80
N LEU A 8 -24.31 26.09 32.66
CA LEU A 8 -23.37 25.85 33.78
C LEU A 8 -22.70 27.14 34.24
N LEU A 9 -22.43 28.08 33.32
CA LEU A 9 -21.90 29.41 33.64
C LEU A 9 -22.94 30.35 34.25
N ALA A 10 -24.22 30.24 33.85
CA ALA A 10 -25.29 31.10 34.34
C ALA A 10 -25.69 30.81 35.80
N ASP A 11 -25.62 29.56 36.23
CA ASP A 11 -25.96 29.13 37.60
C ASP A 11 -24.93 29.62 38.65
N ASP A 12 -23.73 30.02 38.21
CA ASP A 12 -22.60 30.42 39.07
C ASP A 12 -22.61 31.93 39.44
N THR A 13 -23.65 32.67 39.06
CA THR A 13 -23.75 34.13 39.29
C THR A 13 -24.11 34.54 40.72
N LYS A 14 -24.30 33.58 41.64
CA LYS A 14 -24.47 33.87 43.08
C LYS A 14 -23.10 34.21 43.69
N PRO A 15 -22.98 35.23 44.56
CA PRO A 15 -21.71 35.65 45.15
C PRO A 15 -21.23 34.59 46.15
N TYR A 16 -20.56 33.56 45.65
CA TYR A 16 -19.83 32.62 46.47
C TYR A 16 -18.52 33.32 46.92
N GLY A 17 -18.23 33.27 48.22
CA GLY A 17 -16.91 33.68 48.73
C GLY A 17 -15.79 32.89 48.04
N ALA A 18 -14.52 33.25 48.26
CA ALA A 18 -13.34 32.69 47.57
C ALA A 18 -13.28 31.14 47.45
N ALA A 19 -14.03 30.41 48.28
CA ALA A 19 -14.23 28.96 48.17
C ALA A 19 -15.04 28.48 46.93
N GLY A 20 -15.91 29.31 46.36
CA GLY A 20 -16.77 28.94 45.21
C GLY A 20 -15.99 28.76 43.90
N SER A 21 -14.94 29.56 43.69
CA SER A 21 -14.14 29.56 42.46
C SER A 21 -13.41 28.22 42.21
N LEU A 22 -13.15 27.43 43.25
CA LEU A 22 -12.47 26.13 43.12
C LEU A 22 -13.40 25.02 42.62
N SER A 23 -14.72 25.17 42.80
CA SER A 23 -15.71 24.17 42.37
C SER A 23 -15.94 24.16 40.85
N VAL A 24 -15.51 25.21 40.15
CA VAL A 24 -15.65 25.36 38.69
C VAL A 24 -14.66 24.49 37.93
N ILE A 25 -13.46 24.29 38.48
CA ILE A 25 -12.38 23.52 37.86
C ILE A 25 -12.78 22.06 37.58
N PRO A 26 -13.29 21.28 38.55
CA PRO A 26 -13.70 19.90 38.29
C PRO A 26 -14.89 19.81 37.31
N LYS A 27 -15.84 20.76 37.34
CA LYS A 27 -16.94 20.82 36.37
C LYS A 27 -16.44 21.10 34.95
N PHE A 28 -15.47 21.99 34.80
CA PHE A 28 -14.86 22.28 33.51
C PHE A 28 -14.08 21.06 32.98
N LEU A 29 -13.34 20.38 33.86
CA LEU A 29 -12.62 19.16 33.50
C LEU A 29 -13.57 18.04 33.10
N SER A 30 -14.69 17.83 33.80
CA SER A 30 -15.66 16.80 33.41
C SER A 30 -16.30 17.09 32.05
N VAL A 31 -16.58 18.35 31.73
CA VAL A 31 -17.03 18.75 30.38
C VAL A 31 -15.96 18.44 29.32
N LEU A 32 -14.68 18.73 29.61
CA LEU A 32 -13.58 18.39 28.69
C LEU A 32 -13.45 16.87 28.49
N VAL A 33 -13.56 16.08 29.55
CA VAL A 33 -13.49 14.62 29.48
C VAL A 33 -14.65 14.09 28.64
N ARG A 34 -15.88 14.54 28.91
CA ARG A 34 -17.05 14.17 28.12
C ARG A 34 -16.90 14.51 26.64
N LEU A 35 -16.45 15.73 26.33
CA LEU A 35 -16.23 16.19 24.95
C LEU A 35 -15.18 15.33 24.25
N SER A 36 -14.13 14.92 24.97
CA SER A 36 -13.14 14.00 24.43
C SER A 36 -13.71 12.61 24.17
N SER A 37 -14.62 12.11 25.02
CA SER A 37 -15.28 10.81 24.83
C SER A 37 -16.16 10.82 23.58
N GLU A 38 -17.04 11.82 23.45
CA GLU A 38 -17.93 11.98 22.28
C GLU A 38 -17.11 12.08 20.98
N PHE A 39 -16.01 12.84 21.00
CA PHE A 39 -15.10 12.92 19.85
C PHE A 39 -14.45 11.57 19.51
N LEU A 40 -14.04 10.79 20.51
CA LEU A 40 -13.41 9.49 20.29
C LEU A 40 -14.39 8.46 19.70
N GLU A 41 -15.64 8.48 20.16
CA GLU A 41 -16.71 7.62 19.64
C GLU A 41 -17.05 7.98 18.19
N ASP A 42 -17.22 9.26 17.88
CA ASP A 42 -17.42 9.75 16.51
C ASP A 42 -16.26 9.38 15.59
N ALA A 43 -15.03 9.52 16.08
CA ALA A 43 -13.84 9.19 15.30
C ALA A 43 -13.66 7.67 15.11
N GLU A 44 -14.05 6.84 16.08
CA GLU A 44 -14.11 5.38 15.90
C GLU A 44 -15.15 4.99 14.85
N SER A 45 -16.35 5.56 14.92
CA SER A 45 -17.40 5.28 13.93
C SER A 45 -16.98 5.68 12.51
N HIS A 46 -16.31 6.83 12.34
CA HIS A 46 -15.75 7.23 11.07
C HIS A 46 -14.67 6.25 10.59
N LEU A 47 -13.80 5.77 11.48
CA LEU A 47 -12.78 4.78 11.12
C LEU A 47 -13.41 3.45 10.68
N GLN A 48 -14.49 3.02 11.33
CA GLN A 48 -15.27 1.85 10.91
C GLN A 48 -15.88 2.05 9.53
N LEU A 49 -16.55 3.19 9.30
CA LEU A 49 -17.12 3.53 7.99
C LEU A 49 -16.07 3.55 6.88
N LEU A 50 -14.89 4.12 7.15
CA LEU A 50 -13.80 4.16 6.17
C LEU A 50 -13.21 2.76 5.93
N THR A 51 -13.19 1.91 6.96
CA THR A 51 -12.77 0.50 6.82
C THR A 51 -13.77 -0.26 5.95
N ASP A 52 -15.07 -0.10 6.22
CA ASP A 52 -16.14 -0.72 5.45
C ASP A 52 -16.16 -0.19 4.02
N GLU A 53 -15.93 1.10 3.80
CA GLU A 53 -15.80 1.69 2.47
C GLU A 53 -14.63 1.07 1.70
N ILE A 54 -13.46 0.92 2.34
CA ILE A 54 -12.32 0.25 1.70
C ILE A 54 -12.67 -1.20 1.37
N LEU A 55 -13.26 -1.95 2.29
CA LEU A 55 -13.55 -3.38 2.09
C LEU A 55 -14.67 -3.62 1.07
N SER A 56 -15.73 -2.82 1.10
CA SER A 56 -16.92 -2.98 0.24
C SER A 56 -16.75 -2.36 -1.14
N ASN A 57 -16.09 -1.20 -1.21
CA ASN A 57 -15.79 -0.49 -2.46
C ASN A 57 -14.36 -0.73 -2.90
N THR A 58 -13.75 -1.89 -2.63
CA THR A 58 -12.55 -2.29 -3.38
C THR A 58 -13.02 -2.72 -4.77
N PRO A 59 -12.95 -1.87 -5.82
CA PRO A 59 -13.24 -2.34 -7.16
C PRO A 59 -12.24 -3.43 -7.53
N GLU A 60 -12.63 -4.31 -8.45
CA GLU A 60 -11.77 -5.38 -8.96
C GLU A 60 -10.41 -4.85 -9.44
N LYS A 61 -10.34 -3.57 -9.85
CA LYS A 61 -9.10 -2.80 -10.07
C LYS A 61 -9.20 -1.39 -9.43
N PRO A 62 -8.59 -1.12 -8.27
CA PRO A 62 -8.61 0.20 -7.66
C PRO A 62 -7.83 1.20 -8.50
N THR A 63 -8.48 2.32 -8.78
CA THR A 63 -7.87 3.46 -9.45
C THR A 63 -6.80 4.06 -8.55
N VAL A 64 -5.68 4.52 -9.14
CA VAL A 64 -4.61 5.22 -8.42
C VAL A 64 -5.16 6.42 -7.62
N GLU A 65 -6.16 7.11 -8.17
CA GLU A 65 -6.84 8.22 -7.50
C GLU A 65 -7.54 7.80 -6.20
N PHE A 66 -8.23 6.64 -6.20
CA PHE A 66 -8.86 6.10 -4.99
C PHE A 66 -7.82 5.79 -3.92
N GLN A 67 -6.74 5.08 -4.29
CA GLN A 67 -5.65 4.76 -3.36
C GLN A 67 -5.02 6.02 -2.78
N MET A 68 -4.70 7.01 -3.64
CA MET A 68 -4.10 8.26 -3.21
C MET A 68 -5.01 9.06 -2.27
N ASN A 69 -6.32 9.08 -2.55
CA ASN A 69 -7.29 9.75 -1.69
C ASN A 69 -7.41 9.06 -0.33
N VAL A 70 -7.50 7.71 -0.31
CA VAL A 70 -7.56 6.92 0.92
C VAL A 70 -6.29 7.11 1.76
N THR A 71 -5.11 6.99 1.16
CA THR A 71 -3.83 7.21 1.86
C THR A 71 -3.74 8.63 2.44
N LYS A 72 -4.19 9.64 1.69
CA LYS A 72 -4.22 11.03 2.17
C LYS A 72 -5.15 11.19 3.37
N THR A 73 -6.33 10.57 3.36
CA THR A 73 -7.28 10.61 4.47
C THR A 73 -6.73 9.89 5.71
N ILE A 74 -6.14 8.70 5.54
CA ILE A 74 -5.51 7.95 6.64
C ILE A 74 -4.34 8.74 7.24
N HIS A 75 -3.51 9.38 6.41
CA HIS A 75 -2.38 10.18 6.90
C HIS A 75 -2.84 11.40 7.70
N LYS A 76 -3.87 12.11 7.21
CA LYS A 76 -4.51 13.19 7.96
C LYS A 76 -5.04 12.69 9.31
N LEU A 77 -5.72 11.53 9.33
CA LEU A 77 -6.26 10.95 10.55
C LEU A 77 -5.14 10.61 11.56
N LEU A 78 -4.01 10.05 11.12
CA LEU A 78 -2.84 9.82 11.97
C LEU A 78 -2.29 11.11 12.60
N THR A 79 -2.23 12.20 11.83
CA THR A 79 -1.78 13.49 12.38
C THR A 79 -2.77 14.06 13.41
N LEU A 80 -4.07 13.88 13.18
CA LEU A 80 -5.10 14.28 14.14
C LEU A 80 -4.99 13.47 15.44
N TRP A 81 -4.77 12.16 15.36
CA TRP A 81 -4.57 11.31 16.54
C TRP A 81 -3.36 11.74 17.37
N ALA A 82 -2.25 12.09 16.72
CA ALA A 82 -1.06 12.57 17.42
C ALA A 82 -1.35 13.86 18.19
N GLU A 83 -2.10 14.79 17.60
CA GLU A 83 -2.46 16.05 18.26
C GLU A 83 -3.46 15.84 19.40
N VAL A 84 -4.47 14.99 19.23
CA VAL A 84 -5.44 14.63 20.29
C VAL A 84 -4.70 13.98 21.46
N ARG A 85 -3.83 12.98 21.19
CA ARG A 85 -2.99 12.35 22.21
C ARG A 85 -2.14 13.37 22.97
N ARG A 86 -1.49 14.29 22.25
CA ARG A 86 -0.67 15.35 22.85
C ARG A 86 -1.50 16.21 23.79
N ARG A 87 -2.68 16.64 23.37
CA ARG A 87 -3.59 17.48 24.18
C ARG A 87 -4.09 16.75 25.42
N THR A 88 -4.55 15.51 25.28
CA THR A 88 -5.02 14.69 26.42
C THR A 88 -3.89 14.45 27.43
N THR A 89 -2.67 14.22 26.95
CA THR A 89 -1.48 14.07 27.81
C THR A 89 -1.18 15.35 28.59
N VAL A 90 -1.31 16.52 27.96
CA VAL A 90 -1.13 17.82 28.63
C VAL A 90 -2.18 18.03 29.72
N VAL A 91 -3.46 17.73 29.43
CA VAL A 91 -4.56 17.84 30.41
C VAL A 91 -4.30 16.90 31.60
N LEU A 92 -3.91 15.64 31.35
CA LEU A 92 -3.58 14.68 32.40
C LEU A 92 -2.44 15.18 33.29
N ASN A 93 -1.36 15.68 32.67
CA ASN A 93 -0.21 16.20 33.40
C ASN A 93 -0.57 17.45 34.21
N LEU A 94 -1.46 18.30 33.70
CA LEU A 94 -1.97 19.46 34.41
C LEU A 94 -2.81 19.02 35.62
N MET A 95 -3.70 18.04 35.47
CA MET A 95 -4.48 17.48 36.58
C MET A 95 -3.58 16.89 37.68
N LYS A 96 -2.57 16.09 37.29
CA LYS A 96 -1.56 15.55 38.23
C LYS A 96 -0.83 16.66 38.99
N ARG A 97 -0.46 17.74 38.30
CA ARG A 97 0.21 18.91 38.90
C ARG A 97 -0.72 19.67 39.85
N LEU A 98 -2.00 19.84 39.49
CA LEU A 98 -2.99 20.48 40.35
C LEU A 98 -3.20 19.70 41.65
N LEU A 99 -3.40 18.38 41.55
CA LEU A 99 -3.49 17.47 42.70
C LEU A 99 -2.24 17.50 43.58
N SER A 100 -1.06 17.55 42.96
CA SER A 100 0.22 17.62 43.67
C SER A 100 0.50 19.01 44.27
N SER A 101 -0.23 20.05 43.85
CA SER A 101 0.08 21.42 44.20
C SER A 101 -0.14 21.67 45.69
N ARG A 102 0.79 22.42 46.30
CA ARG A 102 0.72 22.80 47.71
C ARG A 102 -0.58 23.52 48.04
N PHE A 103 -1.15 24.25 47.08
CA PHE A 103 -2.40 24.99 47.22
C PHE A 103 -3.60 24.10 47.58
N VAL A 104 -3.67 22.91 46.98
CA VAL A 104 -4.66 21.89 47.34
C VAL A 104 -4.36 21.42 48.76
N LYS A 105 -3.14 20.95 49.04
CA LYS A 105 -2.79 20.43 50.37
C LYS A 105 -2.96 21.41 51.53
N THR A 106 -2.75 22.71 51.34
CA THR A 106 -2.80 23.70 52.44
C THR A 106 -4.19 24.27 52.69
N ASN A 107 -5.03 24.41 51.67
CA ASN A 107 -6.39 24.93 51.84
C ASN A 107 -7.38 23.85 52.30
N PHE A 108 -7.03 22.58 52.13
CA PHE A 108 -7.85 21.40 52.42
C PHE A 108 -7.34 20.63 53.65
N SER A 109 -6.85 21.31 54.68
CA SER A 109 -6.32 20.66 55.89
C SER A 109 -7.09 21.05 57.16
N HIS A 110 -8.30 21.59 57.02
CA HIS A 110 -9.15 21.94 58.14
C HIS A 110 -9.90 20.68 58.67
N PRO A 111 -9.98 20.43 59.98
CA PRO A 111 -10.56 19.19 60.52
C PRO A 111 -12.07 18.97 60.30
N ASP A 112 -12.81 19.90 59.69
CA ASP A 112 -14.26 19.79 59.47
C ASP A 112 -14.63 19.38 58.01
N ASN A 113 -13.66 18.82 57.28
CA ASN A 113 -13.61 18.87 55.82
C ASN A 113 -14.29 17.68 55.11
N ARG A 114 -15.62 17.64 55.15
CA ARG A 114 -16.43 16.79 54.23
C ARG A 114 -16.23 17.14 52.75
N ILE A 115 -15.89 18.38 52.44
CA ILE A 115 -15.74 18.89 51.06
C ILE A 115 -14.46 18.36 50.41
N ASP A 116 -13.41 18.12 51.19
CA ASP A 116 -12.11 17.70 50.67
C ASP A 116 -12.12 16.28 50.11
N GLY A 117 -12.77 15.36 50.84
CA GLY A 117 -12.93 13.98 50.38
C GLY A 117 -13.73 13.90 49.09
N PHE A 118 -14.70 14.79 48.91
CA PHE A 118 -15.48 14.86 47.67
C PHE A 118 -14.65 15.36 46.49
N LEU A 119 -13.91 16.47 46.65
CA LEU A 119 -13.08 17.02 45.57
C LEU A 119 -11.96 16.06 45.17
N GLU A 120 -11.22 15.52 46.14
CA GLU A 120 -10.15 14.55 45.88
C GLU A 120 -10.71 13.30 45.18
N GLY A 121 -11.87 12.80 45.61
CA GLY A 121 -12.57 11.70 44.95
C GLY A 121 -12.92 12.00 43.49
N SER A 122 -13.52 13.17 43.23
CA SER A 122 -13.86 13.58 41.85
C SER A 122 -12.62 13.77 40.97
N PHE A 123 -11.52 14.31 41.49
CA PHE A 123 -10.29 14.45 40.72
C PHE A 123 -9.63 13.10 40.42
N GLN A 124 -9.65 12.16 41.36
CA GLN A 124 -9.15 10.80 41.14
C GLN A 124 -10.00 10.04 40.11
N GLU A 125 -11.32 10.18 40.17
CA GLU A 125 -12.25 9.61 39.18
C GLU A 125 -11.99 10.18 37.79
N LEU A 126 -11.90 11.51 37.65
CA LEU A 126 -11.57 12.16 36.38
C LEU A 126 -10.17 11.76 35.86
N GLN A 127 -9.20 11.57 36.76
CA GLN A 127 -7.86 11.12 36.38
C GLN A 127 -7.89 9.69 35.81
N LEU A 128 -8.66 8.79 36.44
CA LEU A 128 -8.87 7.43 35.96
C LEU A 128 -9.54 7.41 34.59
N GLU A 129 -10.59 8.21 34.40
CA GLU A 129 -11.30 8.33 33.12
C GLU A 129 -10.40 8.89 32.01
N LEU A 130 -9.61 9.93 32.30
CA LEU A 130 -8.68 10.51 31.33
C LEU A 130 -7.54 9.54 30.98
N GLN A 131 -7.12 8.69 31.92
CA GLN A 131 -6.15 7.63 31.68
C GLN A 131 -6.74 6.51 30.81
N ASP A 132 -8.00 6.15 31.01
CA ASP A 132 -8.75 5.23 30.14
C ASP A 132 -8.84 5.81 28.71
N HIS A 133 -9.14 7.10 28.56
CA HIS A 133 -9.17 7.77 27.25
C HIS A 133 -7.82 7.71 26.52
N LEU A 134 -6.69 7.86 27.24
CA LEU A 134 -5.37 7.67 26.64
C LEU A 134 -5.17 6.23 26.14
N GLY A 135 -5.61 5.24 26.92
CA GLY A 135 -5.60 3.84 26.50
C GLY A 135 -6.42 3.61 25.23
N LYS A 136 -7.64 4.16 25.17
CA LYS A 136 -8.49 4.11 23.97
C LYS A 136 -7.83 4.77 22.76
N ILE A 137 -7.24 5.96 22.93
CA ILE A 137 -6.50 6.65 21.85
C ILE A 137 -5.37 5.77 21.31
N ASP A 138 -4.62 5.08 22.18
CA ASP A 138 -3.54 4.19 21.75
C ASP A 138 -4.06 3.01 20.94
N ILE A 139 -5.18 2.41 21.36
CA ILE A 139 -5.87 1.36 20.58
C ILE A 139 -6.33 1.88 19.22
N LEU A 140 -6.92 3.08 19.14
CA LEU A 140 -7.37 3.67 17.87
C LEU A 140 -6.19 3.99 16.94
N VAL A 141 -5.05 4.43 17.49
CA VAL A 141 -3.81 4.62 16.73
C VAL A 141 -3.30 3.31 16.15
N GLU A 142 -3.31 2.22 16.93
CA GLU A 142 -2.93 0.89 16.43
C GLU A 142 -3.88 0.40 15.34
N LYS A 143 -5.21 0.53 15.53
CA LYS A 143 -6.20 0.23 14.48
C LYS A 143 -5.94 1.02 13.19
N THR A 144 -5.66 2.33 13.30
CA THR A 144 -5.34 3.18 12.14
C THR A 144 -4.05 2.74 11.43
N LYS A 145 -3.02 2.34 12.18
CA LYS A 145 -1.77 1.81 11.60
C LYS A 145 -1.99 0.47 10.89
N ALA A 146 -2.79 -0.42 11.48
CA ALA A 146 -3.17 -1.69 10.86
C ALA A 146 -3.92 -1.46 9.53
N LEU A 147 -4.88 -0.52 9.52
CA LEU A 147 -5.61 -0.14 8.31
C LEU A 147 -4.68 0.44 7.24
N ASN A 148 -3.74 1.31 7.63
CA ASN A 148 -2.73 1.84 6.72
C ASN A 148 -1.88 0.73 6.09
N SER A 149 -1.44 -0.24 6.90
CA SER A 149 -0.69 -1.42 6.42
C SER A 149 -1.50 -2.25 5.43
N LEU A 150 -2.80 -2.45 5.70
CA LEU A 150 -3.72 -3.16 4.80
C LEU A 150 -3.84 -2.44 3.45
N VAL A 151 -4.01 -1.12 3.44
CA VAL A 151 -4.09 -0.32 2.20
C VAL A 151 -2.79 -0.44 1.39
N PHE A 152 -1.62 -0.37 2.04
CA PHE A 152 -0.34 -0.55 1.37
C PHE A 152 -0.16 -1.95 0.79
N ASN A 153 -0.54 -3.00 1.54
CA ASN A 153 -0.49 -4.37 1.05
C ASN A 153 -1.40 -4.58 -0.15
N LEU A 154 -2.61 -4.03 -0.11
CA LEU A 154 -3.55 -4.08 -1.21
C LEU A 154 -2.97 -3.38 -2.46
N ALA A 155 -2.42 -2.17 -2.31
CA ALA A 155 -1.78 -1.45 -3.41
C ALA A 155 -0.60 -2.24 -4.02
N ASN A 156 0.23 -2.88 -3.19
CA ASN A 156 1.33 -3.71 -3.65
C ASN A 156 0.85 -4.96 -4.40
N LEU A 157 -0.23 -5.59 -3.96
CA LEU A 157 -0.84 -6.71 -4.67
C LEU A 157 -1.32 -6.28 -6.07
N TYR A 158 -1.95 -5.12 -6.19
CA TYR A 158 -2.39 -4.62 -7.49
C TYR A 158 -1.23 -4.25 -8.41
N ASN A 159 -0.19 -3.60 -7.90
CA ASN A 159 1.02 -3.33 -8.69
C ASN A 159 1.68 -4.63 -9.17
N SER A 160 1.70 -5.66 -8.32
CA SER A 160 2.23 -6.98 -8.70
C SER A 160 1.37 -7.63 -9.78
N HIS A 161 0.05 -7.56 -9.67
CA HIS A 161 -0.87 -8.05 -10.70
C HIS A 161 -0.72 -7.31 -12.03
N ALA A 162 -0.61 -5.99 -12.00
CA ALA A 162 -0.39 -5.17 -13.19
C ALA A 162 0.94 -5.52 -13.86
N ALA A 163 2.03 -5.67 -13.08
CA ALA A 163 3.32 -6.09 -13.60
C ALA A 163 3.28 -7.50 -14.21
N ILE A 164 2.51 -8.43 -13.63
CA ILE A 164 2.30 -9.77 -14.20
C ILE A 164 1.52 -9.69 -15.52
N GLU A 165 0.47 -8.86 -15.59
CA GLU A 165 -0.34 -8.65 -16.78
C GLU A 165 0.49 -8.01 -17.90
N GLU A 166 1.31 -7.00 -17.57
CA GLU A 166 2.25 -6.36 -18.49
C GLU A 166 3.34 -7.33 -18.97
N ALA A 167 3.94 -8.11 -18.07
CA ALA A 167 4.91 -9.13 -18.44
C ALA A 167 4.31 -10.18 -19.38
N LYS A 168 3.03 -10.57 -19.16
CA LYS A 168 2.31 -11.47 -20.05
C LYS A 168 2.09 -10.85 -21.42
N ALA A 169 1.69 -9.59 -21.49
CA ALA A 169 1.52 -8.85 -22.74
C ALA A 169 2.86 -8.64 -23.48
N ALA A 170 3.93 -8.34 -22.76
CA ALA A 170 5.28 -8.24 -23.32
C ALA A 170 5.75 -9.59 -23.88
N ASN A 171 5.44 -10.69 -23.19
CA ASN A 171 5.79 -12.03 -23.65
C ASN A 171 5.04 -12.44 -24.93
N THR A 172 3.74 -12.10 -25.03
CA THR A 172 2.98 -12.34 -26.28
C THR A 172 3.49 -11.45 -27.41
N ALA A 173 3.85 -10.20 -27.15
CA ALA A 173 4.47 -9.31 -28.13
C ALA A 173 5.84 -9.84 -28.60
N ALA A 174 6.69 -10.28 -27.69
CA ALA A 174 8.00 -10.86 -28.01
C ALA A 174 7.87 -12.11 -28.90
N THR A 175 6.86 -12.95 -28.63
CA THR A 175 6.57 -14.13 -29.46
C THR A 175 6.16 -13.75 -30.88
N SER A 176 5.35 -12.71 -31.03
CA SER A 176 4.94 -12.18 -32.34
C SER A 176 6.13 -11.59 -33.10
N VAL A 177 6.97 -10.81 -32.42
CA VAL A 177 8.19 -10.25 -33.02
C VAL A 177 9.09 -11.37 -33.53
N HIS A 178 9.34 -12.40 -32.73
CA HIS A 178 10.17 -13.55 -33.12
C HIS A 178 9.70 -14.21 -34.42
N ARG A 179 8.38 -14.33 -34.63
CA ARG A 179 7.82 -14.87 -35.89
C ARG A 179 8.11 -13.96 -37.08
N ILE A 180 7.97 -12.64 -36.91
CA ILE A 180 8.23 -11.67 -37.97
C ILE A 180 9.72 -11.62 -38.33
N THR A 181 10.63 -11.64 -37.34
CA THR A 181 12.07 -11.67 -37.61
C THR A 181 12.46 -12.96 -38.33
N SER A 182 11.94 -14.11 -37.90
CA SER A 182 12.18 -15.39 -38.57
C SER A 182 11.75 -15.35 -40.05
N LEU A 183 10.56 -14.81 -40.34
CA LEU A 183 10.10 -14.65 -41.72
C LEU A 183 11.00 -13.71 -42.53
N SER A 184 11.41 -12.59 -41.93
CA SER A 184 12.26 -11.58 -42.58
C SER A 184 13.64 -12.14 -42.92
N PHE A 185 14.23 -12.98 -42.07
CA PHE A 185 15.50 -13.66 -42.36
C PHE A 185 15.44 -14.56 -43.59
N VAL A 186 14.28 -15.16 -43.87
CA VAL A 186 14.06 -15.98 -45.08
C VAL A 186 13.75 -15.12 -46.30
N TYR A 187 12.91 -14.10 -46.14
CA TYR A 187 12.42 -13.29 -47.27
C TYR A 187 13.47 -12.31 -47.81
N LEU A 188 14.34 -11.77 -46.95
CA LEU A 188 15.30 -10.74 -47.32
C LEU A 188 16.34 -11.26 -48.33
N PRO A 189 16.98 -12.43 -48.15
CA PRO A 189 17.87 -13.00 -49.17
C PRO A 189 17.16 -13.30 -50.50
N ILE A 190 15.92 -13.82 -50.45
CA ILE A 190 15.13 -14.13 -51.66
C ILE A 190 14.78 -12.85 -52.40
N THR A 191 14.37 -11.81 -51.69
CA THR A 191 14.03 -10.50 -52.27
C THR A 191 15.26 -9.82 -52.83
N LEU A 192 16.42 -9.93 -52.16
CA LEU A 192 17.70 -9.41 -52.65
C LEU A 192 18.13 -10.12 -53.93
N ALA A 193 18.00 -11.45 -54.01
CA ALA A 193 18.22 -12.18 -55.25
C ALA A 193 17.27 -11.69 -56.35
N ALA A 194 15.95 -11.64 -56.07
CA ALA A 194 14.95 -11.21 -57.03
C ALA A 194 15.16 -9.77 -57.51
N THR A 195 15.64 -8.86 -56.67
CA THR A 195 15.93 -7.47 -57.06
C THR A 195 17.19 -7.37 -57.92
N ILE A 196 18.27 -8.08 -57.58
CA ILE A 196 19.49 -8.10 -58.42
C ILE A 196 19.17 -8.59 -59.83
N TYR A 197 18.28 -9.57 -59.98
CA TYR A 197 17.88 -10.12 -61.28
C TYR A 197 16.71 -9.38 -61.95
N GLY A 198 15.86 -8.70 -61.17
CA GLY A 198 14.70 -7.94 -61.66
C GLY A 198 15.06 -6.53 -62.12
N VAL A 199 16.16 -5.97 -61.63
CA VAL A 199 16.76 -4.78 -62.25
C VAL A 199 17.23 -5.20 -63.63
N ASN A 200 16.62 -4.62 -64.67
CA ASN A 200 17.02 -4.78 -66.07
C ASN A 200 18.48 -4.37 -66.23
N LEU A 201 19.40 -5.26 -65.93
CA LEU A 201 20.78 -5.16 -66.33
C LEU A 201 20.72 -5.12 -67.84
N SER A 202 20.90 -3.92 -68.38
CA SER A 202 20.89 -3.68 -69.81
C SER A 202 21.82 -4.71 -70.46
N PRO A 203 21.43 -5.31 -71.60
CA PRO A 203 22.13 -6.44 -72.22
C PRO A 203 23.48 -5.98 -72.79
N ASN A 204 24.41 -5.66 -71.90
CA ASN A 204 25.78 -5.24 -72.22
C ASN A 204 26.75 -6.43 -72.20
N THR A 205 26.29 -7.64 -71.89
CA THR A 205 26.94 -8.88 -72.33
C THR A 205 26.49 -9.19 -73.75
N GLY A 206 27.05 -8.43 -74.70
CA GLY A 206 27.01 -8.79 -76.11
C GLY A 206 27.76 -10.11 -76.36
N ASP A 207 27.15 -10.95 -77.18
CA ASP A 207 27.60 -12.20 -77.80
C ASP A 207 27.84 -13.46 -76.92
N GLU A 208 27.20 -14.54 -77.40
CA GLU A 208 27.35 -15.97 -77.04
C GLU A 208 26.59 -16.53 -75.80
N GLY A 209 25.28 -16.32 -75.79
CA GLY A 209 24.29 -17.41 -75.92
C GLY A 209 23.93 -18.36 -74.76
N GLN A 210 24.79 -18.64 -73.77
CA GLN A 210 24.45 -19.71 -72.78
C GLN A 210 24.88 -19.49 -71.33
N ASN A 211 25.81 -18.58 -71.04
CA ASN A 211 26.43 -18.53 -69.71
C ASN A 211 25.60 -17.82 -68.63
N GLY A 212 24.64 -16.96 -69.00
CA GLY A 212 23.86 -16.18 -68.02
C GLY A 212 22.99 -17.03 -67.09
N ILE A 213 22.40 -18.12 -67.61
CA ILE A 213 21.55 -19.04 -66.82
C ILE A 213 22.38 -19.80 -65.79
N TRP A 214 23.61 -20.18 -66.13
CA TRP A 214 24.51 -20.89 -65.22
C TRP A 214 24.94 -20.00 -64.04
N VAL A 215 25.23 -18.72 -64.29
CA VAL A 215 25.58 -17.77 -63.21
C VAL A 215 24.41 -17.61 -62.24
N PHE A 216 23.16 -17.56 -62.74
CA PHE A 216 21.98 -17.52 -61.88
C PHE A 216 21.87 -18.74 -60.95
N ILE A 217 22.07 -19.94 -61.50
CA ILE A 217 22.03 -21.19 -60.73
C ILE A 217 23.13 -21.21 -59.67
N VAL A 218 24.36 -20.83 -60.03
CA VAL A 218 25.51 -20.83 -59.12
C VAL A 218 25.32 -19.83 -57.98
N VAL A 219 24.85 -18.61 -58.27
CA VAL A 219 24.60 -17.59 -57.25
C VAL A 219 23.44 -18.01 -56.34
N SER A 220 22.37 -18.59 -56.90
CA SER A 220 21.23 -19.06 -56.11
C SER A 220 21.61 -20.21 -55.17
N ILE A 221 22.39 -21.19 -55.66
CA ILE A 221 22.91 -22.29 -54.85
C ILE A 221 23.88 -21.78 -53.79
N GLY A 222 24.75 -20.82 -54.13
CA GLY A 222 25.67 -20.20 -53.19
C GLY A 222 24.94 -19.46 -52.06
N LEU A 223 23.91 -18.69 -52.40
CA LEU A 223 23.08 -17.99 -51.42
C LEU A 223 22.33 -18.98 -50.51
N LEU A 224 21.85 -20.08 -51.08
CA LEU A 224 21.15 -21.14 -50.34
C LEU A 224 22.11 -21.87 -49.40
N LEU A 225 23.33 -22.17 -49.85
CA LEU A 225 24.40 -22.78 -49.06
C LEU A 225 24.90 -21.90 -47.92
N VAL A 226 24.76 -20.58 -48.02
CA VAL A 226 25.13 -19.66 -46.93
C VAL A 226 23.96 -19.45 -45.97
N THR A 227 22.73 -19.34 -46.47
CA THR A 227 21.55 -19.09 -45.62
C THR A 227 21.14 -20.32 -44.82
N LEU A 228 21.25 -21.55 -45.36
CA LEU A 228 20.95 -22.78 -44.63
C LEU A 228 21.77 -23.00 -43.35
N PRO A 229 23.12 -22.92 -43.35
CA PRO A 229 23.90 -23.14 -42.14
C PRO A 229 23.67 -22.03 -41.11
N VAL A 230 23.46 -20.78 -41.54
CA VAL A 230 23.10 -19.70 -40.62
C VAL A 230 21.74 -19.99 -39.95
N LEU A 231 20.75 -20.45 -40.72
CA LEU A 231 19.46 -20.90 -40.17
C LEU A 231 19.61 -22.12 -39.27
N CYS A 232 20.39 -23.13 -39.65
CA CYS A 232 20.64 -24.33 -38.86
C CYS A 232 21.32 -23.98 -37.53
N VAL A 233 22.37 -23.16 -37.54
CA VAL A 233 23.04 -22.69 -36.31
C VAL A 233 22.07 -21.90 -35.43
N TRP A 234 21.24 -21.06 -36.03
CA TRP A 234 20.27 -20.26 -35.29
C TRP A 234 19.16 -21.13 -34.66
N ILE A 235 18.59 -22.07 -35.41
CA ILE A 235 17.58 -23.03 -34.93
C ILE A 235 18.18 -23.91 -33.83
N TRP A 236 19.40 -24.41 -34.03
CA TRP A 236 20.09 -25.25 -33.04
C TRP A 236 20.32 -24.47 -31.74
N ASN A 237 20.77 -23.23 -31.84
CA ASN A 237 20.98 -22.37 -30.67
C ASN A 237 19.65 -22.02 -29.97
N SER A 238 18.57 -21.79 -30.72
CA SER A 238 17.24 -21.58 -30.13
C SER A 238 16.74 -22.81 -29.37
N TRP A 239 16.94 -24.00 -29.95
CA TRP A 239 16.47 -25.26 -29.37
C TRP A 239 17.23 -25.64 -28.10
N THR A 240 18.55 -25.41 -28.08
CA THR A 240 19.38 -25.66 -26.88
C THR A 240 19.02 -24.70 -25.74
N ILE A 241 18.77 -23.42 -26.03
CA ILE A 241 18.34 -22.45 -25.02
C ILE A 241 16.98 -22.84 -24.44
N GLU A 242 16.01 -23.20 -25.28
CA GLU A 242 14.67 -23.60 -24.83
C GLU A 242 14.71 -24.90 -24.00
N TRP A 243 15.53 -25.87 -24.41
CA TRP A 243 15.74 -27.12 -23.67
C TRP A 243 16.38 -26.85 -22.29
N CYS A 244 17.40 -26.01 -22.23
CA CYS A 244 18.05 -25.61 -20.97
C CYS A 244 17.09 -24.84 -20.05
N MET A 245 16.28 -23.91 -20.57
CA MET A 245 15.28 -23.20 -19.76
C MET A 245 14.20 -24.14 -19.22
N ASN A 246 13.76 -25.13 -20.01
CA ASN A 246 12.79 -26.12 -19.57
C ASN A 246 13.36 -27.05 -18.48
N LEU A 247 14.64 -27.43 -18.56
CA LEU A 247 15.30 -28.17 -17.49
C LEU A 247 15.37 -27.38 -16.19
N ALA A 248 15.79 -26.12 -16.24
CA ALA A 248 15.84 -25.24 -15.07
C ALA A 248 14.44 -25.04 -14.44
N LYS A 249 13.39 -24.97 -15.26
CA LYS A 249 12.01 -24.87 -14.78
C LYS A 249 11.56 -26.15 -14.06
N ARG A 250 11.90 -27.33 -14.59
CA ARG A 250 11.58 -28.62 -13.95
C ARG A 250 12.24 -28.74 -12.58
N GLU A 251 13.51 -28.35 -12.47
CA GLU A 251 14.26 -28.43 -11.21
C GLU A 251 13.62 -27.57 -10.11
N LYS A 252 13.23 -26.33 -10.44
CA LYS A 252 12.50 -25.45 -9.49
C LYS A 252 11.14 -26.02 -9.06
N THR A 253 10.45 -26.72 -9.96
CA THR A 253 9.13 -27.30 -9.67
C THR A 253 9.24 -28.47 -8.70
N VAL A 254 10.30 -29.28 -8.86
CA VAL A 254 10.60 -30.40 -7.95
C VAL A 254 11.00 -29.86 -6.57
N ALA A 255 11.91 -28.87 -6.51
CA ALA A 255 12.32 -28.27 -5.24
C ALA A 255 11.15 -27.66 -4.46
N ASN A 256 10.21 -27.00 -5.14
CA ASN A 256 9.03 -26.42 -4.49
C ASN A 256 8.08 -27.50 -3.94
N ARG A 257 7.87 -28.61 -4.68
CA ARG A 257 7.08 -29.76 -4.17
C ARG A 257 7.69 -30.36 -2.91
N ASP A 258 9.00 -30.47 -2.84
CA ASP A 258 9.68 -31.04 -1.66
C ASP A 258 9.55 -30.13 -0.44
N GLN A 259 9.55 -28.80 -0.62
CA GLN A 259 9.28 -27.88 0.48
C GLN A 259 7.83 -27.94 0.97
N VAL A 260 6.86 -28.01 0.06
CA VAL A 260 5.43 -28.16 0.43
C VAL A 260 5.19 -29.44 1.21
N LYS A 261 5.80 -30.57 0.79
CA LYS A 261 5.72 -31.83 1.55
C LYS A 261 6.32 -31.72 2.95
N LYS A 262 7.47 -31.06 3.10
CA LYS A 262 8.10 -30.84 4.42
C LYS A 262 7.23 -29.98 5.35
N HIS A 263 6.55 -28.98 4.80
CA HIS A 263 5.61 -28.16 5.58
C HIS A 263 4.37 -28.96 6.00
N ALA A 264 3.77 -29.73 5.09
CA ALA A 264 2.59 -30.54 5.39
C ALA A 264 2.86 -31.62 6.47
N VAL A 265 4.04 -32.25 6.45
CA VAL A 265 4.42 -33.21 7.50
C VAL A 265 4.56 -32.52 8.86
N ARG A 266 5.16 -31.32 8.90
CA ARG A 266 5.33 -30.56 10.15
C ARG A 266 4.00 -30.11 10.75
N GLU A 267 3.00 -29.83 9.93
CA GLU A 267 1.64 -29.50 10.41
C GLU A 267 0.88 -30.72 10.93
N SER A 268 1.16 -31.93 10.44
CA SER A 268 0.53 -33.16 10.94
C SER A 268 1.09 -33.68 12.27
N GLU A 269 2.23 -33.15 12.73
CA GLU A 269 2.87 -33.50 14.01
C GLU A 269 2.50 -32.54 15.15
N LEU A 270 1.75 -31.46 14.86
CA LEU A 270 1.23 -30.48 15.83
C LEU A 270 -0.23 -30.77 16.16
#